data_AF-A0A562Q7A2-F1
#
_entry.id   AF-A0A562Q7A2-F1
#
_cell.length_a   1.000
_cell.length_b   1.000
_cell.length_c   1.000
_cell.angle_alpha   90.00
_cell.angle_beta   90.00
_cell.angle_gamma   90.00
#
_symmetry.space_group_name_H-M   'P 1'
#
loop_
_entity.id
_entity.type
_entity.pdbx_description
1 polymer ?
#
loop_
_entity_poly.entity_id
_entity_poly.type
_entity_poly.pdbx_seq_one_letter_code
_entity_poly.pdbx_strand_id
1 'polypeptide(L)'
;MRARTLSFLKPGTLEREHFDLLLEGTSIRGERIIRALEDFLIKGIAATEACEANAVSRSQFYRRLYVLESESERARRLSKFYSYTD
;
A
#
# COMPACT_ATOMS: atom_id res chain seq x y z
N MET A 1 -17.64 14.52 1.73
CA MET A 1 -17.29 13.10 1.51
C MET A 1 -16.68 12.98 0.12
N ARG A 2 -15.36 12.80 -0.02
CA ARG A 2 -14.76 12.49 -1.33
C ARG A 2 -15.06 11.01 -1.63
N ALA A 3 -15.47 10.72 -2.86
CA ALA A 3 -15.77 9.37 -3.32
C ALA A 3 -14.64 8.43 -2.88
N ARG A 4 -15.01 7.31 -2.24
CA ARG A 4 -14.09 6.25 -1.84
C ARG A 4 -13.57 5.60 -3.12
N THR A 5 -12.48 6.14 -3.67
CA THR A 5 -11.83 5.58 -4.86
C THR A 5 -11.51 4.11 -4.56
N LEU A 6 -11.94 3.23 -5.46
CA LEU A 6 -11.70 1.79 -5.36
C LEU A 6 -10.22 1.53 -5.13
N SER A 7 -9.93 0.64 -4.17
CA SER A 7 -8.55 0.21 -3.94
C SER A 7 -8.03 -0.48 -5.19
N PHE A 8 -7.00 0.08 -5.84
CA PHE A 8 -6.43 -0.49 -7.06
C PHE A 8 -5.18 -1.32 -6.79
N LEU A 9 -4.54 -1.16 -5.63
CA LEU A 9 -3.48 -2.07 -5.20
C LEU A 9 -4.13 -3.37 -4.73
N LYS A 10 -3.87 -4.44 -5.48
CA LYS A 10 -4.51 -5.74 -5.28
C LYS A 10 -3.64 -6.63 -4.39
N PRO A 11 -4.24 -7.64 -3.73
CA PRO A 11 -3.46 -8.59 -2.95
C PRO A 11 -2.38 -9.26 -3.80
N GLY A 12 -1.15 -9.34 -3.27
CA GLY A 12 -0.04 -10.07 -3.89
C GLY A 12 0.48 -9.47 -5.21
N THR A 13 0.30 -8.16 -5.42
CA THR A 13 0.74 -7.49 -6.66
C THR A 13 1.99 -6.64 -6.51
N LEU A 14 2.49 -6.44 -5.29
CA LEU A 14 3.72 -5.69 -5.04
C LEU A 14 4.87 -6.63 -4.72
N GLU A 15 6.01 -6.37 -5.36
CA GLU A 15 7.29 -6.87 -4.87
C GLU A 15 7.73 -6.08 -3.63
N ARG A 16 8.64 -6.66 -2.84
CA ARG A 16 9.13 -6.04 -1.60
C ARG A 16 9.74 -4.66 -1.84
N GLU A 17 10.63 -4.54 -2.81
CA GLU A 17 11.31 -3.28 -3.09
C GLU A 17 10.30 -2.17 -3.48
N HIS A 18 9.31 -2.50 -4.31
CA HIS A 18 8.26 -1.55 -4.67
C HIS A 18 7.43 -1.14 -3.43
N PHE A 19 7.07 -2.08 -2.56
CA PHE A 19 6.37 -1.76 -1.31
C PHE A 19 7.19 -0.84 -0.40
N ASP A 20 8.48 -1.13 -0.22
CA ASP A 20 9.38 -0.37 0.65
C ASP A 20 9.54 1.08 0.14
N LEU A 21 9.74 1.27 -1.18
CA LEU A 21 9.82 2.59 -1.81
C LEU A 21 8.53 3.40 -1.65
N LEU A 22 7.36 2.76 -1.83
CA LEU A 22 6.09 3.43 -1.55
C LEU A 22 5.99 3.79 -0.07
N LEU A 23 6.38 2.90 0.84
CA LEU A 23 6.29 3.15 2.27
C LEU A 23 7.15 4.36 2.70
N GLU A 24 8.37 4.47 2.17
CA GLU A 24 9.29 5.58 2.40
C GLU A 24 8.69 6.94 2.03
N GLY A 25 7.90 7.00 0.95
CA GLY A 25 7.20 8.22 0.52
C GLY A 25 6.01 8.63 1.39
N THR A 26 5.64 7.84 2.40
CA THR A 26 4.49 8.11 3.28
C THR A 26 4.89 8.46 4.72
N SER A 27 3.90 8.82 5.55
CA SER A 27 4.03 8.97 7.01
C SER A 27 3.61 7.70 7.79
N ILE A 28 3.48 6.55 7.13
CA ILE A 28 3.11 5.30 7.81
C ILE A 28 4.32 4.77 8.57
N ARG A 29 4.19 4.66 9.90
CA ARG A 29 5.29 4.19 10.79
C ARG A 29 4.87 3.07 11.76
N GLY A 30 3.58 2.74 11.82
CA GLY A 30 3.09 1.74 12.75
C GLY A 30 3.46 0.33 12.29
N GLU A 31 4.27 -0.37 13.06
CA GLU A 31 4.80 -1.69 12.67
C GLU A 31 3.70 -2.71 12.35
N ARG A 32 2.67 -2.81 13.20
CA ARG A 32 1.54 -3.74 12.97
C ARG A 32 0.78 -3.45 11.68
N ILE A 33 0.59 -2.16 11.35
CA ILE A 33 -0.10 -1.80 10.12
C ILE A 33 0.79 -2.02 8.89
N ILE A 34 2.10 -1.82 9.02
CA ILE A 34 3.06 -2.16 7.95
C ILE A 34 2.99 -3.66 7.66
N ARG A 35 3.10 -4.52 8.68
CA ARG A 35 2.99 -5.98 8.52
C ARG A 35 1.67 -6.41 7.88
N ALA A 36 0.54 -5.81 8.30
CA ALA A 36 -0.76 -6.09 7.69
C ALA A 36 -0.81 -5.70 6.19
N LEU A 37 -0.19 -4.58 5.83
CA LEU A 37 -0.10 -4.15 4.42
C LEU A 37 0.84 -5.05 3.60
N GLU A 38 1.93 -5.55 4.19
CA GLU A 38 2.82 -6.53 3.55
C GLU A 38 2.12 -7.87 3.31
N ASP A 39 1.39 -8.37 4.31
CA ASP A 39 0.59 -9.60 4.21
C ASP A 39 -0.41 -9.49 3.06
N PHE A 40 -1.08 -8.35 2.93
CA PHE A 40 -2.01 -8.10 1.83
C PHE A 40 -1.29 -7.92 0.49
N LEU A 41 -0.42 -6.92 0.37
CA LEU A 41 0.12 -6.45 -0.92
C LEU A 41 1.22 -7.33 -1.51
N ILE A 42 2.02 -7.99 -0.66
CA ILE A 42 3.13 -8.83 -1.08
C ILE A 42 2.74 -10.31 -1.01
N LYS A 43 2.15 -10.76 0.10
CA LYS A 43 1.84 -12.19 0.30
C LYS A 43 0.48 -12.61 -0.27
N GLY A 44 -0.36 -11.67 -0.68
CA GLY A 44 -1.68 -11.96 -1.25
C GLY A 44 -2.73 -12.42 -0.25
N ILE A 45 -2.48 -12.24 1.06
CA ILE A 45 -3.41 -12.59 2.12
C ILE A 45 -4.64 -11.67 2.02
N ALA A 46 -5.83 -12.20 2.28
CA ALA A 46 -7.05 -11.40 2.26
C ALA A 46 -6.99 -10.27 3.32
N ALA A 47 -7.50 -9.08 3.02
CA ALA A 47 -7.41 -7.93 3.90
C ALA A 47 -7.98 -8.19 5.32
N THR A 48 -9.06 -8.97 5.42
CA THR A 48 -9.65 -9.36 6.70
C THR A 48 -8.68 -10.21 7.52
N GLU A 49 -8.09 -11.24 6.91
CA GLU A 49 -7.15 -12.15 7.56
C GLU A 49 -5.85 -11.42 7.95
N ALA A 50 -5.32 -10.55 7.08
CA ALA A 50 -4.14 -9.73 7.38
C ALA A 50 -4.41 -8.76 8.55
N CYS A 51 -5.61 -8.18 8.64
CA CYS A 51 -6.00 -7.33 9.77
C CYS A 51 -6.07 -8.12 11.08
N GLU A 52 -6.67 -9.30 11.06
CA GLU A 52 -6.82 -10.18 12.22
C GLU A 52 -5.46 -10.67 12.73
N ALA A 53 -4.60 -11.18 11.83
CA ALA A 53 -3.27 -11.68 12.16
C ALA A 53 -2.36 -10.63 12.82
N ASN A 54 -2.57 -9.34 12.50
CA ASN A 54 -1.75 -8.24 12.99
C ASN A 54 -2.43 -7.38 14.07
N ALA A 55 -3.63 -7.78 14.53
CA ALA A 55 -4.44 -7.02 15.49
C ALA A 55 -4.67 -5.55 15.07
N VAL A 56 -5.02 -5.34 13.79
CA VAL A 56 -5.30 -4.03 13.21
C VAL A 56 -6.77 -3.95 12.82
N SER A 57 -7.42 -2.81 13.09
CA SER A 57 -8.80 -2.61 12.64
C SER A 57 -8.87 -2.43 11.13
N ARG A 58 -9.91 -2.98 10.49
CA ARG A 58 -10.17 -2.80 9.04
C ARG A 58 -10.21 -1.33 8.62
N SER A 59 -10.78 -0.46 9.45
CA SER A 59 -10.83 0.99 9.19
C SER A 59 -9.43 1.60 9.11
N GLN A 60 -8.56 1.29 10.09
CA GLN A 60 -7.18 1.73 10.08
C GLN A 60 -6.41 1.18 8.88
N PHE A 61 -6.63 -0.10 8.55
CA PHE A 61 -6.04 -0.76 7.40
C PHE A 61 -6.37 -0.05 6.10
N TYR A 62 -7.65 0.07 5.75
CA TYR A 62 -8.05 0.72 4.50
C TYR A 62 -7.65 2.19 4.42
N ARG A 63 -7.59 2.90 5.56
CA ARG A 63 -7.08 4.28 5.59
C ARG A 63 -5.60 4.34 5.21
N ARG A 64 -4.78 3.36 5.61
CA ARG A 64 -3.36 3.32 5.25
C ARG A 64 -3.12 2.72 3.87
N LEU A 65 -3.92 1.76 3.44
CA LEU A 65 -3.90 1.27 2.05
C LEU A 65 -4.16 2.43 1.08
N TYR A 66 -5.17 3.26 1.34
CA TYR A 66 -5.45 4.44 0.52
C TYR A 66 -4.27 5.43 0.44
N VAL A 67 -3.48 5.56 1.52
CA VAL A 67 -2.28 6.40 1.51
C VAL A 67 -1.21 5.80 0.59
N LEU A 68 -0.97 4.48 0.65
CA LEU A 68 -0.06 3.80 -0.28
C LEU A 68 -0.55 3.87 -1.72
N GLU A 69 -1.86 3.82 -1.96
CA GLU A 69 -2.43 3.96 -3.30
C GLU A 69 -2.24 5.37 -3.86
N SER A 70 -2.44 6.39 -3.02
CA SER A 70 -2.18 7.79 -3.39
C SER A 70 -0.69 8.00 -3.72
N GLU A 71 0.17 7.34 -2.96
CA GLU A 71 1.61 7.35 -3.15
C GLU A 71 2.02 6.63 -4.45
N SER A 72 1.44 5.47 -4.73
CA SER A 72 1.62 4.72 -5.98
C SER A 72 1.17 5.53 -7.20
N GLU A 73 0.03 6.22 -7.11
CA GLU A 73 -0.44 7.09 -8.19
C GLU A 73 0.47 8.32 -8.39
N ARG A 74 1.04 8.87 -7.31
CA ARG A 74 2.05 9.92 -7.42
C ARG A 74 3.33 9.39 -8.06
N ALA A 75 3.84 8.21 -7.67
CA ALA A 75 5.00 7.57 -8.28
C ALA A 75 4.77 7.26 -9.77
N ARG A 76 3.60 6.74 -10.14
CA ARG A 76 3.20 6.50 -11.54
C ARG A 76 3.15 7.77 -12.38
N ARG A 77 2.75 8.90 -11.80
CA ARG A 77 2.79 10.20 -12.51
C ARG A 77 4.23 10.70 -12.64
N LEU A 78 5.05 10.47 -11.62
CA LEU A 78 6.45 10.88 -11.60
C LEU A 78 7.31 10.08 -12.58
N SER A 79 7.04 8.77 -12.75
CA SER A 79 7.80 7.89 -13.64
C SER A 79 7.83 8.37 -15.09
N LYS A 80 6.82 9.13 -15.54
CA LYS A 80 6.78 9.75 -16.87
C LYS A 80 7.92 10.75 -17.11
N PHE A 81 8.50 11.31 -16.05
CA PHE A 81 9.63 12.24 -16.13
C PHE A 81 10.99 11.55 -16.00
N TYR A 82 11.00 10.27 -15.62
CA TYR A 82 12.21 9.46 -15.50
C TYR A 82 12.38 8.54 -16.71
N SER A 83 12.22 9.08 -17.91
CA SER A 83 12.61 8.41 -19.15
C SER A 83 14.14 8.39 -19.25
N TYR A 84 14.79 7.64 -18.36
CA TYR A 84 16.18 7.28 -18.54
C TYR A 84 16.23 6.24 -19.64
N THR A 85 16.80 6.64 -20.77
CA THR A 85 17.30 5.70 -21.75
C THR A 85 18.65 5.26 -21.19
N ASP A 86 18.79 3.99 -20.84
CA ASP A 86 20.11 3.39 -20.67
C ASP A 86 20.90 3.47 -22.00
#